data_AF-A0A1F6E298-F1
#
_entry.id   AF-A0A1F6E298-F1
#
_cell.length_a   1.000
_cell.length_b   1.000
_cell.length_c   1.000
_cell.angle_alpha   90.00
_cell.angle_beta   90.00
_cell.angle_gamma   90.00
#
_symmetry.space_group_name_H-M   'P 1'
#
loop_
_entity.id
_entity.type
_entity.pdbx_description
1 polymer ?
#
loop_
_entity_poly.entity_id
_entity_poly.type
_entity_poly.pdbx_seq_one_letter_code
_entity_poly.pdbx_strand_id
1 'polypeptide(L)'
;MVPHPVNQSIRWLRRIGIFLTEVFASFFDIHRSDNVLTSGGKVATKVSSRVLYKILDYWTILASAAIVAHMKKEGFAFWPTAGALWLFDIIVAAAFVLWHETTGHDITLGKDFRRATDRIHSASPIAGYISMVGVVLFAVFWSGPEQVILFFRKEIRSFFRGVVILLVLTAIQSYIWTIIYGLGYDLVTGWL
;
A
#
# COMPACT_ATOMS: atom_id res chain seq x y z
N MET A 1 23.89 -6.17 -43.45
CA MET A 1 24.55 -6.60 -42.20
C MET A 1 23.49 -6.98 -41.19
N VAL A 2 23.30 -8.27 -40.94
CA VAL A 2 22.34 -8.77 -39.95
C VAL A 2 22.93 -8.49 -38.55
N PRO A 3 22.26 -7.73 -37.68
CA PRO A 3 22.77 -7.46 -36.34
C PRO A 3 22.91 -8.78 -35.57
N HIS A 4 24.11 -9.05 -35.06
CA HIS A 4 24.35 -10.22 -34.20
C HIS A 4 23.40 -10.21 -32.99
N PRO A 5 22.78 -11.35 -32.64
CA PRO A 5 21.77 -11.45 -31.58
C PRO A 5 22.28 -10.98 -30.20
N VAL A 6 23.59 -11.13 -29.94
CA VAL A 6 24.26 -10.65 -28.71
C VAL A 6 24.19 -9.12 -28.56
N ASN A 7 24.23 -8.37 -29.67
CA ASN A 7 24.19 -6.90 -29.63
C ASN A 7 22.75 -6.36 -29.48
N GLN A 8 21.74 -7.20 -29.66
CA GLN A 8 20.33 -6.84 -29.47
C GLN A 8 19.90 -7.06 -28.02
N SER A 9 20.31 -8.16 -27.39
CA SER A 9 20.03 -8.44 -25.97
C SER A 9 20.68 -7.41 -25.04
N ILE A 10 21.94 -7.03 -25.29
CA ILE A 10 22.65 -6.00 -24.51
C ILE A 10 21.95 -4.63 -24.61
N ARG A 11 21.45 -4.26 -25.80
CA ARG A 11 20.68 -3.01 -25.98
C ARG A 11 19.35 -3.02 -25.25
N TRP A 12 18.66 -4.16 -25.25
CA TRP A 12 17.42 -4.33 -24.48
C TRP A 12 17.66 -4.23 -22.98
N LEU A 13 18.67 -4.92 -22.45
CA LEU A 13 19.05 -4.85 -21.04
C LEU A 13 19.39 -3.41 -20.61
N ARG A 14 20.12 -2.67 -21.45
CA ARG A 14 20.45 -1.27 -21.17
C ARG A 14 19.19 -0.39 -21.14
N ARG A 15 18.24 -0.58 -22.05
CA ARG A 15 16.96 0.15 -22.05
C ARG A 15 16.13 -0.14 -20.81
N ILE A 16 16.06 -1.41 -20.42
CA ILE A 16 15.37 -1.84 -19.20
C ILE A 16 16.04 -1.21 -17.98
N GLY A 17 17.37 -1.24 -17.90
CA GLY A 17 18.12 -0.61 -16.81
C GLY A 17 17.83 0.89 -16.69
N ILE A 18 17.87 1.63 -17.80
CA ILE A 18 17.55 3.07 -17.80
C ILE A 18 16.10 3.29 -17.34
N PHE A 19 15.15 2.53 -17.89
CA PHE A 19 13.75 2.66 -17.49
C PHE A 19 13.53 2.40 -16.00
N LEU A 20 14.16 1.34 -15.46
CA LEU A 20 14.09 1.04 -14.02
C LEU A 20 14.67 2.20 -13.20
N THR A 21 15.82 2.76 -13.59
CA THR A 21 16.39 3.91 -12.88
C THR A 21 15.48 5.13 -12.90
N GLU A 22 14.74 5.38 -13.99
CA GLU A 22 13.76 6.46 -14.07
C GLU A 22 12.53 6.23 -13.19
N VAL A 23 12.06 4.98 -13.12
CA VAL A 23 10.96 4.58 -12.22
C VAL A 23 11.40 4.75 -10.76
N PHE A 24 12.61 4.31 -10.40
CA PHE A 24 13.16 4.52 -9.05
C PHE A 24 13.36 5.99 -8.73
N ALA A 25 13.91 6.77 -9.66
CA ALA A 25 14.06 8.22 -9.48
C ALA A 25 12.69 8.89 -9.26
N SER A 26 11.67 8.48 -10.02
CA SER A 26 10.28 8.98 -9.86
C SER A 26 9.68 8.56 -8.52
N PHE A 27 9.91 7.31 -8.09
CA PHE A 27 9.47 6.80 -6.80
C PHE A 27 10.12 7.59 -5.65
N PHE A 28 11.42 7.86 -5.71
CA PHE A 28 12.17 8.60 -4.69
C PHE A 28 12.11 10.13 -4.84
N ASP A 29 11.42 10.65 -5.86
CA ASP A 29 11.35 12.07 -6.18
C ASP A 29 12.70 12.74 -6.45
N ILE A 30 13.61 11.99 -7.05
CA ILE A 30 14.97 12.44 -7.38
C ILE A 30 14.92 13.19 -8.71
N HIS A 31 15.34 14.46 -8.68
CA HIS A 31 15.44 15.31 -9.85
C HIS A 31 16.88 15.39 -10.34
N ARG A 32 17.09 15.65 -11.64
CA ARG A 32 18.45 15.80 -12.20
C ARG A 32 19.24 16.97 -11.62
N SER A 33 18.55 17.95 -11.05
CA SER A 33 19.14 19.10 -10.35
C SER A 33 19.57 18.79 -8.91
N ASP A 34 19.15 17.64 -8.36
CA ASP A 34 19.45 17.30 -6.97
C ASP A 34 20.92 16.89 -6.84
N ASN A 35 21.59 17.38 -5.80
CA ASN A 35 22.91 16.87 -5.44
C ASN A 35 22.80 15.49 -4.76
N VAL A 36 23.93 14.81 -4.59
CA VAL A 36 23.98 13.47 -3.99
C VAL A 36 23.43 13.45 -2.57
N LEU A 37 23.70 14.50 -1.78
CA LEU A 37 23.26 14.60 -0.39
C LEU A 37 21.74 14.73 -0.28
N THR A 38 21.13 15.58 -1.11
CA THR A 38 19.68 15.77 -1.20
C THR A 38 18.98 14.50 -1.69
N SER A 39 19.54 13.85 -2.71
CA SER A 39 19.01 12.58 -3.22
C SER A 39 19.06 11.49 -2.14
N GLY A 40 20.19 11.39 -1.43
CA GLY A 40 20.36 10.47 -0.31
C GLY A 40 19.38 10.74 0.84
N GLY A 41 19.14 12.02 1.17
CA GLY A 41 18.15 12.43 2.16
C GLY A 41 16.73 11.99 1.80
N LYS A 42 16.31 12.21 0.54
CA LYS A 42 14.99 11.75 0.06
C LYS A 42 14.83 10.23 0.16
N VAL A 43 15.86 9.48 -0.21
CA VAL A 43 15.86 8.01 -0.07
C VAL A 43 15.74 7.62 1.39
N ALA A 44 16.56 8.20 2.27
CA ALA A 44 16.57 7.90 3.69
C ALA A 44 15.20 8.19 4.34
N THR A 45 14.57 9.33 4.03
CA THR A 45 13.25 9.70 4.54
C THR A 45 12.16 8.71 4.10
N LYS A 46 12.19 8.23 2.85
CA LYS A 46 11.21 7.25 2.38
C LYS A 46 11.42 5.87 2.97
N VAL A 47 12.68 5.46 3.11
CA VAL A 47 13.03 4.19 3.77
C VAL A 47 12.60 4.23 5.24
N SER A 48 12.91 5.31 5.97
CA SER A 48 12.49 5.44 7.37
C SER A 48 10.97 5.47 7.52
N SER A 49 10.27 6.18 6.63
CA SER A 49 8.80 6.18 6.57
C SER A 49 8.25 4.77 6.34
N ARG A 50 8.85 4.00 5.44
CA ARG A 50 8.44 2.61 5.17
C ARG A 50 8.66 1.70 6.37
N VAL A 51 9.80 1.86 7.05
CA VAL A 51 10.12 1.07 8.25
C VAL A 51 9.13 1.39 9.37
N LEU A 52 8.88 2.68 9.63
CA LEU A 52 7.90 3.11 10.62
C LEU A 52 6.51 2.55 10.31
N TYR A 53 6.07 2.69 9.06
CA TYR A 53 4.79 2.18 8.62
C TYR A 53 4.71 0.66 8.78
N LYS A 54 5.78 -0.09 8.46
CA LYS A 54 5.81 -1.55 8.66
C LYS A 54 5.72 -1.95 10.14
N ILE A 55 6.34 -1.19 11.03
CA ILE A 55 6.22 -1.42 12.48
C ILE A 55 4.76 -1.23 12.91
N LEU A 56 4.12 -0.13 12.50
CA LEU A 56 2.72 0.15 12.83
C LEU A 56 1.74 -0.87 12.21
N ASP A 57 2.02 -1.32 10.99
CA ASP A 57 1.27 -2.35 10.26
C ASP A 57 1.29 -3.68 11.04
N TYR A 58 2.45 -4.13 11.54
CA TYR A 58 2.53 -5.32 12.39
C TYR A 58 1.73 -5.19 13.69
N TRP A 59 1.77 -4.03 14.34
CA TRP A 59 0.96 -3.78 15.53
C TRP A 59 -0.54 -3.84 15.23
N THR A 60 -0.95 -3.30 14.08
CA THR A 60 -2.34 -3.32 13.62
C THR A 60 -2.79 -4.75 13.36
N ILE A 61 -1.97 -5.56 12.66
CA ILE A 61 -2.24 -6.99 12.42
C ILE A 61 -2.42 -7.76 13.72
N LEU A 62 -1.54 -7.55 14.71
CA LEU A 62 -1.64 -8.20 16.02
C LEU A 62 -2.91 -7.78 16.77
N ALA A 63 -3.24 -6.49 16.76
CA ALA A 63 -4.46 -5.97 17.37
C ALA A 63 -5.72 -6.54 16.70
N SER A 64 -5.76 -6.57 15.37
CA SER A 64 -6.86 -7.15 14.60
C SER A 64 -7.05 -8.64 14.90
N ALA A 65 -5.96 -9.41 14.94
CA ALA A 65 -6.00 -10.82 15.32
C ALA A 65 -6.50 -11.00 16.77
N ALA A 66 -6.05 -10.15 17.70
CA ALA A 66 -6.47 -10.20 19.09
C ALA A 66 -7.97 -9.86 19.26
N ILE A 67 -8.49 -8.88 18.54
CA ILE A 67 -9.92 -8.53 18.52
C ILE A 67 -10.74 -9.74 18.07
N VAL A 68 -10.39 -10.35 16.93
CA VAL A 68 -11.12 -11.52 16.41
C VAL A 68 -11.04 -12.70 17.36
N ALA A 69 -9.84 -13.03 17.88
CA ALA A 69 -9.66 -14.12 18.82
C ALA A 69 -10.44 -13.92 20.12
N HIS A 70 -10.46 -12.69 20.66
CA HIS A 70 -11.21 -12.37 21.86
C HIS A 70 -12.72 -12.48 21.63
N MET A 71 -13.25 -11.85 20.57
CA MET A 71 -14.66 -11.93 20.19
C MET A 71 -15.11 -13.37 20.01
N LYS A 72 -14.29 -14.19 19.35
CA LYS A 72 -14.60 -15.60 19.11
C LYS A 72 -14.58 -16.43 20.40
N LYS A 73 -13.61 -16.18 21.29
CA LYS A 73 -13.55 -16.79 22.62
C LYS A 73 -14.81 -16.52 23.45
N GLU A 74 -15.36 -15.31 23.37
CA GLU A 74 -16.61 -14.92 24.04
C GLU A 74 -17.87 -15.42 23.31
N GLY A 75 -17.72 -16.16 22.21
CA GLY A 75 -18.84 -16.78 21.49
C GLY A 75 -19.60 -15.81 20.57
N PHE A 76 -19.03 -14.66 20.22
CA PHE A 76 -19.68 -13.76 19.27
C PHE A 76 -19.75 -14.35 17.86
N ALA A 77 -20.86 -14.09 17.18
CA ALA A 77 -21.06 -14.48 15.79
C ALA A 77 -20.12 -13.72 14.83
N PHE A 78 -20.08 -14.18 13.58
CA PHE A 78 -19.24 -13.60 12.53
C PHE A 78 -19.47 -12.10 12.31
N TRP A 79 -20.73 -11.67 12.12
CA TRP A 79 -21.03 -10.28 11.77
C TRP A 79 -20.67 -9.26 12.86
N PRO A 80 -20.96 -9.49 14.17
CA PRO A 80 -20.45 -8.64 15.24
C PRO A 80 -18.93 -8.56 15.27
N THR A 81 -18.25 -9.69 15.05
CA THR A 81 -16.78 -9.75 15.02
C THR A 81 -16.20 -8.94 13.85
N ALA A 82 -16.78 -9.11 12.66
CA ALA A 82 -16.41 -8.34 11.48
C ALA A 82 -16.70 -6.85 11.66
N GLY A 83 -17.81 -6.49 12.32
CA GLY A 83 -18.15 -5.11 12.64
C GLY A 83 -17.15 -4.45 13.61
N ALA A 84 -16.71 -5.18 14.64
CA ALA A 84 -15.70 -4.69 15.58
C ALA A 84 -14.35 -4.47 14.89
N LEU A 85 -13.91 -5.44 14.08
CA LEU A 85 -12.69 -5.31 13.28
C LEU A 85 -12.79 -4.14 12.28
N TRP A 86 -13.96 -3.98 11.64
CA TRP A 86 -14.21 -2.89 10.71
C TRP A 86 -14.12 -1.51 11.36
N LEU A 87 -14.72 -1.35 12.55
CA LEU A 87 -14.62 -0.10 13.29
C LEU A 87 -13.16 0.22 13.66
N PHE A 88 -12.40 -0.79 14.09
CA PHE A 88 -10.98 -0.65 14.38
C PHE A 88 -10.18 -0.24 13.13
N ASP A 89 -10.37 -0.93 12.00
CA ASP A 89 -9.70 -0.64 10.73
C ASP A 89 -10.03 0.78 10.23
N ILE A 90 -11.28 1.25 10.40
CA ILE A 90 -11.66 2.64 10.10
C ILE A 90 -10.84 3.63 10.93
N ILE A 91 -10.74 3.41 12.25
CA ILE A 91 -10.02 4.32 13.15
C ILE A 91 -8.55 4.40 12.76
N VAL A 92 -7.91 3.25 12.52
CA VAL A 92 -6.50 3.18 12.14
C VAL A 92 -6.27 3.86 10.79
N ALA A 93 -7.06 3.52 9.77
CA ALA A 93 -6.90 4.08 8.44
C ALA A 93 -7.19 5.59 8.43
N ALA A 94 -8.19 6.05 9.19
CA ALA A 94 -8.47 7.47 9.38
C ALA A 94 -7.31 8.19 10.08
N ALA A 95 -6.68 7.57 11.08
CA ALA A 95 -5.52 8.16 11.78
C ALA A 95 -4.35 8.38 10.83
N PHE A 96 -4.06 7.44 9.93
CA PHE A 96 -3.02 7.60 8.91
C PHE A 96 -3.34 8.71 7.90
N VAL A 97 -4.59 8.76 7.42
CA VAL A 97 -5.03 9.81 6.50
C VAL A 97 -4.93 11.18 7.19
N LEU A 98 -5.44 11.31 8.41
CA LEU A 98 -5.39 12.56 9.19
C LEU A 98 -3.95 12.98 9.49
N TRP A 99 -3.08 12.04 9.86
CA TRP A 99 -1.64 12.31 10.04
C TRP A 99 -1.00 12.90 8.79
N HIS A 100 -1.33 12.33 7.62
CA HIS A 100 -0.85 12.86 6.35
C HIS A 100 -1.40 14.28 6.09
N GLU A 101 -2.69 14.53 6.34
CA GLU A 101 -3.28 15.86 6.14
C GLU A 101 -2.67 16.92 7.07
N THR A 102 -2.31 16.57 8.31
CA THR A 102 -1.76 17.50 9.29
C THR A 102 -0.27 17.74 9.11
N THR A 103 0.51 16.70 8.82
CA THR A 103 1.98 16.79 8.73
C THR A 103 2.49 17.00 7.30
N GLY A 104 1.67 16.69 6.30
CA GLY A 104 2.08 16.61 4.89
C GLY A 104 2.98 15.41 4.57
N HIS A 105 3.29 14.56 5.56
CA HIS A 105 4.18 13.42 5.41
C HIS A 105 3.38 12.15 5.11
N ASP A 106 3.61 11.55 3.95
CA ASP A 106 2.99 10.29 3.54
C ASP A 106 3.84 9.10 4.00
N ILE A 107 3.52 8.53 5.16
CA ILE A 107 4.22 7.36 5.67
C ILE A 107 3.80 6.04 4.98
N THR A 108 2.65 6.03 4.33
CA THR A 108 2.11 4.87 3.59
C THR A 108 2.79 4.69 2.23
N LEU A 109 3.48 5.73 1.75
CA LEU A 109 4.09 5.85 0.43
C LEU A 109 3.08 5.84 -0.73
N GLY A 110 1.79 6.03 -0.49
CA GLY A 110 0.74 6.01 -1.52
C GLY A 110 1.03 6.96 -2.69
N LYS A 111 1.47 8.19 -2.41
CA LYS A 111 1.86 9.17 -3.43
C LYS A 111 3.11 8.76 -4.20
N ASP A 112 4.05 8.10 -3.54
CA ASP A 112 5.31 7.63 -4.17
C ASP A 112 5.04 6.49 -5.15
N PHE A 113 4.21 5.52 -4.75
CA PHE A 113 3.73 4.48 -5.64
C PHE A 113 2.94 5.08 -6.81
N ARG A 114 2.16 6.13 -6.58
CA ARG A 114 1.45 6.82 -7.65
C ARG A 114 2.41 7.44 -8.66
N ARG A 115 3.47 8.14 -8.21
CA ARG A 115 4.50 8.71 -9.09
C ARG A 115 5.21 7.64 -9.92
N ALA A 116 5.57 6.53 -9.30
CA ALA A 116 6.18 5.40 -10.01
C ALA A 116 5.23 4.82 -11.08
N THR A 117 3.96 4.62 -10.71
CA THR A 117 2.92 4.10 -11.61
C THR A 117 2.65 5.06 -12.78
N ASP A 118 2.54 6.36 -12.52
CA ASP A 118 2.38 7.40 -13.55
C ASP A 118 3.57 7.37 -14.51
N ARG A 119 4.81 7.17 -14.01
CA ARG A 119 6.00 7.03 -14.86
C ARG A 119 5.94 5.78 -15.72
N ILE A 120 5.55 4.64 -15.16
CA ILE A 120 5.38 3.39 -15.91
C ILE A 120 4.31 3.56 -17.01
N HIS A 121 3.17 4.17 -16.67
CA HIS A 121 2.08 4.43 -17.60
C HIS A 121 2.53 5.32 -18.77
N SER A 122 3.36 6.34 -18.49
CA SER A 122 3.90 7.23 -19.52
C SER A 122 4.79 6.51 -20.55
N ALA A 123 5.43 5.41 -20.16
CA ALA A 123 6.25 4.59 -21.05
C ALA A 123 5.47 3.47 -21.73
N SER A 124 4.51 2.87 -21.02
CA SER A 124 3.62 1.83 -21.52
C SER A 124 2.28 1.88 -20.79
N PRO A 125 1.17 2.22 -21.47
CA PRO A 125 -0.14 2.32 -20.84
C PRO A 125 -0.58 1.01 -20.18
N ILE A 126 -0.34 -0.12 -20.86
CA ILE A 126 -0.69 -1.47 -20.36
C ILE A 126 0.09 -1.79 -19.08
N ALA A 127 1.41 -1.57 -19.08
CA ALA A 127 2.22 -1.78 -17.88
C ALA A 127 1.81 -0.85 -16.74
N GLY A 128 1.40 0.38 -17.06
CA GLY A 128 0.85 1.34 -16.11
C GLY A 128 -0.43 0.83 -15.44
N TYR A 129 -1.37 0.30 -16.22
CA TYR A 129 -2.59 -0.29 -15.66
C TYR A 129 -2.31 -1.53 -14.80
N ILE A 130 -1.42 -2.41 -15.25
CA ILE A 130 -1.03 -3.61 -14.48
C ILE A 130 -0.39 -3.21 -13.15
N SER A 131 0.54 -2.25 -13.16
CA SER A 131 1.17 -1.76 -11.92
C SER A 131 0.18 -1.08 -10.99
N MET A 132 -0.74 -0.26 -11.53
CA MET A 132 -1.82 0.36 -10.75
C MET A 132 -2.68 -0.70 -10.06
N VAL A 133 -3.18 -1.69 -10.81
CA VAL A 133 -4.00 -2.78 -10.26
C VAL A 133 -3.23 -3.56 -9.19
N GLY A 134 -1.95 -3.87 -9.45
CA GLY A 134 -1.09 -4.53 -8.48
C GLY A 134 -0.96 -3.76 -7.16
N VAL A 135 -0.72 -2.45 -7.22
CA VAL A 135 -0.63 -1.58 -6.04
C VAL A 135 -1.96 -1.55 -5.28
N VAL A 136 -3.09 -1.42 -5.99
CA VAL A 136 -4.42 -1.38 -5.36
C VAL A 136 -4.74 -2.69 -4.66
N LEU A 137 -4.54 -3.83 -5.32
CA LEU A 137 -4.80 -5.14 -4.72
C LEU A 137 -3.90 -5.36 -3.49
N PHE A 138 -2.62 -5.01 -3.60
CA PHE A 138 -1.69 -5.10 -2.48
C PHE A 138 -2.11 -4.22 -1.30
N ALA A 139 -2.56 -2.99 -1.57
CA ALA A 139 -3.02 -2.09 -0.53
C ALA A 139 -4.30 -2.58 0.15
N VAL A 140 -5.29 -3.06 -0.61
CA VAL A 140 -6.58 -3.54 -0.08
C VAL A 140 -6.45 -4.79 0.79
N PHE A 141 -5.52 -5.70 0.47
CA PHE A 141 -5.40 -6.95 1.21
C PHE A 141 -4.29 -6.96 2.24
N TRP A 142 -3.21 -6.18 2.05
CA TRP A 142 -1.98 -6.37 2.81
C TRP A 142 -1.41 -5.12 3.46
N SER A 143 -1.44 -3.97 2.78
CA SER A 143 -0.78 -2.77 3.32
C SER A 143 -1.73 -1.92 4.15
N GLY A 144 -2.99 -1.78 3.73
CA GLY A 144 -3.98 -0.90 4.35
C GLY A 144 -4.73 -0.04 3.32
N PRO A 145 -6.03 0.22 3.52
CA PRO A 145 -6.87 0.92 2.55
C PRO A 145 -6.55 2.43 2.48
N GLU A 146 -5.94 3.00 3.52
CA GLU A 146 -5.44 4.39 3.52
C GLU A 146 -4.43 4.65 2.40
N GLN A 147 -3.63 3.65 2.02
CA GLN A 147 -2.65 3.79 0.95
C GLN A 147 -3.36 4.02 -0.40
N VAL A 148 -4.53 3.40 -0.62
CA VAL A 148 -5.35 3.60 -1.82
C VAL A 148 -5.88 5.03 -1.87
N ILE A 149 -6.34 5.56 -0.73
CA ILE A 149 -6.83 6.95 -0.63
C ILE A 149 -5.73 7.94 -0.97
N LEU A 150 -4.51 7.73 -0.47
CA LEU A 150 -3.37 8.60 -0.74
C LEU A 150 -2.85 8.44 -2.17
N PHE A 151 -2.89 7.23 -2.72
CA PHE A 151 -2.53 6.95 -4.11
C PHE A 151 -3.45 7.68 -5.10
N PHE A 152 -4.78 7.63 -4.88
CA PHE A 152 -5.78 8.30 -5.72
C PHE A 152 -6.16 9.70 -5.24
N ARG A 153 -5.33 10.34 -4.41
CA ARG A 153 -5.68 11.63 -3.81
C ARG A 153 -5.98 12.70 -4.87
N LYS A 154 -5.29 12.66 -6.03
CA LYS A 154 -5.47 13.60 -7.15
C LYS A 154 -6.83 13.45 -7.84
N GLU A 155 -7.37 12.24 -7.85
CA GLU A 155 -8.65 11.85 -8.47
C GLU A 155 -9.82 12.02 -7.50
N ILE A 156 -9.63 11.66 -6.24
CA ILE A 156 -10.68 11.69 -5.22
C ILE A 156 -11.14 13.13 -4.97
N ARG A 157 -10.18 14.07 -4.80
CA ARG A 157 -10.32 15.53 -4.56
C ARG A 157 -11.23 15.99 -3.42
N SER A 158 -12.26 15.24 -3.08
CA SER A 158 -13.28 15.52 -2.08
C SER A 158 -13.05 14.65 -0.86
N PHE A 159 -13.06 15.29 0.32
CA PHE A 159 -12.98 14.60 1.60
C PHE A 159 -14.06 13.53 1.75
N PHE A 160 -15.32 13.86 1.42
CA PHE A 160 -16.44 12.94 1.53
C PHE A 160 -16.24 11.69 0.65
N ARG A 161 -15.78 11.85 -0.60
CA ARG A 161 -15.46 10.72 -1.47
C ARG A 161 -14.35 9.84 -0.88
N GLY A 162 -13.32 10.46 -0.30
CA GLY A 162 -12.25 9.75 0.41
C GLY A 162 -12.78 8.92 1.57
N VAL A 163 -13.66 9.49 2.39
CA VAL A 163 -14.31 8.78 3.51
C VAL A 163 -15.12 7.59 3.02
N VAL A 164 -15.96 7.77 2.00
CA VAL A 164 -16.78 6.67 1.45
C VAL A 164 -15.91 5.53 0.93
N ILE A 165 -14.85 5.84 0.17
CA ILE A 165 -13.93 4.83 -0.34
C ILE A 165 -13.23 4.12 0.83
N LEU A 166 -12.78 4.87 1.85
CA LEU A 166 -12.14 4.31 3.03
C LEU A 166 -13.06 3.31 3.72
N LEU A 167 -14.31 3.69 3.99
CA LEU A 167 -15.31 2.85 4.64
C LEU A 167 -15.57 1.55 3.87
N VAL A 168 -15.69 1.63 2.54
CA VAL A 168 -15.94 0.46 1.69
C VAL A 168 -14.73 -0.46 1.67
N LEU A 169 -13.52 0.09 1.50
CA LEU A 169 -12.30 -0.71 1.44
C LEU A 169 -11.98 -1.36 2.79
N THR A 170 -12.14 -0.64 3.91
CA THR A 170 -12.00 -1.24 5.24
C THR A 170 -13.05 -2.34 5.44
N ALA A 171 -14.30 -2.16 5.00
CA ALA A 171 -15.33 -3.20 5.16
C ALA A 171 -14.96 -4.50 4.44
N ILE A 172 -14.46 -4.39 3.20
CA ILE A 172 -13.98 -5.54 2.42
C ILE A 172 -12.80 -6.21 3.13
N GLN A 173 -11.83 -5.40 3.57
CA GLN A 173 -10.64 -5.89 4.27
C GLN A 173 -11.02 -6.62 5.57
N SER A 174 -11.85 -6.02 6.41
CA SER A 174 -12.27 -6.61 7.69
C SER A 174 -13.09 -7.88 7.48
N TYR A 175 -13.95 -7.94 6.46
CA TYR A 175 -14.67 -9.17 6.12
C TYR A 175 -13.71 -10.34 5.86
N ILE A 176 -12.70 -10.11 5.03
CA ILE A 176 -11.71 -11.14 4.64
C ILE A 176 -10.84 -11.54 5.84
N TRP A 177 -10.32 -10.56 6.57
CA TRP A 177 -9.45 -10.82 7.72
C TRP A 177 -10.20 -11.47 8.89
N THR A 178 -11.49 -11.19 9.07
CA THR A 178 -12.31 -11.91 10.06
C THR A 178 -12.38 -13.40 9.75
N ILE A 179 -12.52 -13.77 8.47
CA ILE A 179 -12.48 -15.17 8.05
C ILE A 179 -11.10 -15.78 8.33
N ILE A 180 -10.02 -15.12 7.89
CA ILE A 180 -8.65 -15.63 8.05
C ILE A 180 -8.28 -15.79 9.53
N TYR A 181 -8.49 -14.77 10.35
CA TYR A 181 -8.18 -14.83 11.79
C TYR A 181 -9.11 -15.78 12.52
N GLY A 182 -10.38 -15.86 12.11
CA GLY A 182 -11.34 -16.81 12.66
C GLY A 182 -10.90 -18.25 12.44
N LEU A 183 -10.49 -18.60 11.21
CA LEU A 183 -9.94 -19.92 10.88
C LEU A 183 -8.63 -20.20 11.61
N GLY A 184 -7.76 -19.19 11.71
CA GLY A 184 -6.51 -19.30 12.47
C GLY A 184 -6.75 -19.59 13.94
N TYR A 185 -7.76 -18.96 14.56
CA TYR A 185 -8.15 -19.26 15.93
C TYR A 185 -8.61 -20.70 16.10
N ASP A 186 -9.50 -21.21 15.23
CA ASP A 186 -10.03 -22.57 15.33
C ASP A 186 -8.94 -23.63 15.18
N LEU A 187 -7.99 -23.39 14.26
CA LEU A 187 -6.84 -24.26 14.06
C LEU A 187 -5.97 -24.36 15.32
N VAL A 188 -5.74 -23.24 16.01
CA VAL A 188 -4.88 -23.20 17.21
C VAL A 188 -5.60 -23.81 18.42
N THR A 189 -6.91 -23.60 18.54
CA THR A 189 -7.68 -24.07 19.69
C THR A 189 -8.23 -25.49 19.51
N GLY A 190 -8.16 -26.05 18.30
CA GLY A 190 -8.63 -27.40 17.98
C GLY A 190 -10.15 -27.52 17.82
N TRP A 191 -10.82 -26.44 17.41
CA TRP A 191 -12.28 -26.38 17.21
C TRP A 191 -12.71 -26.67 15.76
N LEU A 192 -11.79 -27.15 14.92
CA LEU A 192 -12.03 -27.58 13.54
C LEU A 192 -12.48 -29.04 13.45
#